data_AF-A0A2D7DI74-F1
#
_entry.id   AF-A0A2D7DI74-F1
#
_cell.length_a   1.000
_cell.length_b   1.000
_cell.length_c   1.000
_cell.angle_alpha   90.00
_cell.angle_beta   90.00
_cell.angle_gamma   90.00
#
_symmetry.space_group_name_H-M   'P 1'
#
loop_
_entity.id
_entity.type
_entity.pdbx_description
1 polymer ?
#
loop_
_entity_poly.entity_id
_entity_poly.type
_entity_poly.pdbx_seq_one_letter_code
_entity_poly.pdbx_strand_id
1 'polypeptide(L)'
;MLETECFQCTIVVCSPTVALQVKENIPQVAAQMPLIKSVQTETYWKEVNVARMEELRASMRDLIQYLESESQEIVYTTFEDELDMDGIVVREPMQGYLNLQSYKDRVEKYVRENRHHLTIDKLTRNLPITEAELSALEEILFTEDAAGSREQLQKEYGEVPLGRFVRSILGLDVQAAQAAFADFIQSGAFTADQMRFIDTIITYLTKNGTINKEMLFEPPFTDQSDQGIMGIFTTDAEVHSIIRIIDRINANAEVA
;
A
#
# COMPACT_ATOMS: atom_id res chain seq x y z
N MET A 1 -9.94 -11.59 47.04
CA MET A 1 -10.81 -12.41 46.18
C MET A 1 -10.02 -13.31 45.23
N LEU A 2 -8.82 -12.90 44.80
CA LEU A 2 -7.90 -13.73 43.99
C LEU A 2 -7.43 -15.06 44.63
N GLU A 3 -7.42 -15.18 45.97
CA GLU A 3 -6.96 -16.40 46.65
C GLU A 3 -7.97 -17.56 46.58
N THR A 4 -9.27 -17.27 46.49
CA THR A 4 -10.33 -18.30 46.42
C THR A 4 -10.47 -18.90 45.03
N GLU A 5 -10.14 -18.13 43.99
CA GLU A 5 -10.27 -18.52 42.57
C GLU A 5 -9.13 -19.45 42.12
N CYS A 6 -7.91 -19.22 42.61
CA CYS A 6 -6.79 -20.13 42.41
C CYS A 6 -7.10 -21.52 43.00
N PHE A 7 -7.79 -21.55 44.15
CA PHE A 7 -8.15 -22.77 44.86
C PHE A 7 -9.06 -23.71 44.05
N GLN A 8 -10.04 -23.18 43.31
CA GLN A 8 -10.94 -23.99 42.47
C GLN A 8 -10.22 -24.62 41.27
N CYS A 9 -9.34 -23.86 40.59
CA CYS A 9 -8.50 -24.40 39.52
C CYS A 9 -7.51 -25.46 40.01
N THR A 10 -6.90 -25.25 41.19
CA THR A 10 -6.03 -26.24 41.83
C THR A 10 -6.78 -27.55 42.11
N ILE A 11 -8.02 -27.49 42.60
CA ILE A 11 -8.82 -28.70 42.90
C ILE A 11 -9.11 -29.52 41.63
N VAL A 12 -9.50 -28.86 40.53
CA VAL A 12 -9.83 -29.53 39.27
C VAL A 12 -8.62 -30.20 38.62
N VAL A 13 -7.43 -29.59 38.71
CA VAL A 13 -6.20 -30.12 38.10
C VAL A 13 -5.47 -31.12 39.02
N CYS A 14 -5.56 -30.97 40.34
CA CYS A 14 -4.91 -31.89 41.28
C CYS A 14 -5.52 -33.30 41.27
N SER A 15 -6.84 -33.44 41.13
CA SER A 15 -7.50 -34.76 41.17
C SER A 15 -7.01 -35.72 40.04
N PRO A 16 -7.00 -35.31 38.75
CA PRO A 16 -6.40 -36.11 37.67
C PRO A 16 -4.91 -36.41 37.89
N THR A 17 -4.16 -35.43 38.42
CA THR A 17 -2.71 -35.55 38.64
C THR A 17 -2.38 -36.59 39.72
N VAL A 18 -3.20 -36.71 40.77
CA VAL A 18 -3.08 -37.76 41.79
C VAL A 18 -3.39 -39.15 41.22
N ALA A 19 -4.43 -39.27 40.38
CA ALA A 19 -4.77 -40.53 39.73
C ALA A 19 -3.68 -40.99 38.74
N LEU A 20 -3.04 -40.06 38.02
CA LEU A 20 -1.89 -40.36 37.15
C LEU A 20 -0.66 -40.81 37.95
N GLN A 21 -0.42 -40.24 39.13
CA GLN A 21 0.73 -40.62 39.97
C GLN A 21 0.73 -42.10 40.36
N VAL A 22 -0.44 -42.72 40.53
CA VAL A 22 -0.59 -44.16 40.85
C VAL A 22 -0.18 -45.05 39.66
N LYS A 23 -0.19 -44.52 38.43
CA LYS A 23 0.13 -45.26 37.20
C LYS A 23 1.60 -45.05 36.76
N GLU A 24 2.53 -44.96 37.72
CA GLU A 24 3.97 -44.73 37.46
C GLU A 24 4.65 -45.82 36.60
N ASN A 25 4.05 -47.01 36.52
CA ASN A 25 4.55 -48.11 35.68
C ASN A 25 4.44 -47.80 34.17
N ILE A 26 3.72 -46.76 33.77
CA ILE A 26 3.61 -46.32 32.37
C ILE A 26 4.78 -45.37 32.04
N PRO A 27 5.64 -45.69 31.05
CA PRO A 27 6.82 -44.88 30.73
C PRO A 27 6.53 -43.40 30.44
N GLN A 28 5.40 -43.11 29.79
CA GLN A 28 4.99 -41.74 29.46
C GLN A 28 4.60 -40.92 30.70
N VAL A 29 3.97 -41.56 31.69
CA VAL A 29 3.63 -40.95 32.98
C VAL A 29 4.89 -40.74 33.82
N ALA A 30 5.80 -41.72 33.84
CA ALA A 30 7.07 -41.63 34.55
C ALA A 30 7.95 -40.47 34.04
N ALA A 31 7.96 -40.21 32.73
CA ALA A 31 8.69 -39.11 32.12
C ALA A 31 8.21 -37.73 32.62
N GLN A 32 6.91 -37.58 32.91
CA GLN A 32 6.30 -36.33 33.37
C GLN A 32 6.07 -36.27 34.89
N MET A 33 6.59 -37.24 35.64
CA MET A 33 6.48 -37.29 37.10
C MET A 33 6.97 -36.03 37.84
N PRO A 34 8.04 -35.34 37.39
CA PRO A 34 8.46 -34.07 38.01
C PRO A 34 7.39 -32.98 37.92
N LEU A 35 6.69 -32.89 36.78
CA LEU A 35 5.62 -31.93 36.54
C LEU A 35 4.36 -32.30 37.34
N ILE A 36 4.00 -33.58 37.37
CA ILE A 36 2.88 -34.10 38.17
C ILE A 36 3.04 -33.74 39.65
N LYS A 37 4.26 -33.90 40.20
CA LYS A 37 4.53 -33.56 41.60
C LYS A 37 4.57 -32.05 41.88
N SER A 38 5.07 -31.24 40.94
CA SER A 38 5.13 -29.79 41.14
C SER A 38 3.73 -29.17 41.13
N VAL A 39 2.84 -29.61 40.25
CA VAL A 39 1.47 -29.08 40.12
C VAL A 39 0.61 -29.33 41.36
N GLN A 40 0.92 -30.38 42.13
CA GLN A 40 0.26 -30.67 43.41
C GLN A 40 0.69 -29.74 44.56
N THR A 41 1.75 -28.94 44.39
CA THR A 41 2.23 -28.00 45.40
C THR A 41 1.65 -26.60 45.20
N GLU A 42 1.30 -25.93 46.30
CA GLU A 42 0.76 -24.56 46.28
C GLU A 42 1.77 -23.54 45.72
N THR A 43 3.08 -23.81 45.86
CA THR A 43 4.16 -22.97 45.34
C THR A 43 4.15 -22.86 43.82
N TYR A 44 3.77 -23.92 43.11
CA TYR A 44 3.68 -23.91 41.65
C TYR A 44 2.67 -22.87 41.16
N TRP A 45 1.50 -22.80 41.79
CA TRP A 45 0.42 -21.89 41.39
C TRP A 45 0.70 -20.43 41.73
N LYS A 46 1.54 -20.15 42.74
CA LYS A 46 1.99 -18.79 43.08
C LYS A 46 2.96 -18.19 42.08
N GLU A 47 3.71 -19.03 41.35
CA GLU A 47 4.77 -18.60 40.42
C GLU A 47 4.48 -18.99 38.96
N VAL A 48 3.24 -19.42 38.65
CA VAL A 48 2.89 -19.89 37.31
C VAL A 48 2.69 -18.70 36.36
N ASN A 49 3.24 -18.82 35.15
CA ASN A 49 3.01 -17.88 34.06
C ASN A 49 2.24 -18.56 32.92
N VAL A 50 1.75 -17.79 31.94
CA VAL A 50 0.94 -18.30 30.82
C VAL A 50 1.65 -19.41 30.05
N ALA A 51 2.97 -19.29 29.84
CA ALA A 51 3.75 -20.31 29.14
C ALA A 51 3.78 -21.65 29.91
N ARG A 52 4.00 -21.61 31.23
CA ARG A 52 3.99 -22.81 32.09
C ARG A 52 2.60 -23.44 32.19
N MET A 53 1.54 -22.64 32.13
CA MET A 53 0.16 -23.17 32.09
C MET A 53 -0.12 -23.91 30.78
N GLU A 54 0.39 -23.43 29.64
CA GLU A 54 0.24 -24.12 28.36
C GLU A 54 1.05 -25.42 28.32
N GLU A 55 2.27 -25.41 28.86
CA GLU A 55 3.08 -26.62 29.04
C GLU A 55 2.36 -27.67 29.89
N LEU A 56 1.73 -27.24 30.99
CA LEU A 56 0.92 -28.10 31.84
C LEU A 56 -0.30 -28.67 31.08
N ARG A 57 -1.04 -27.82 30.37
CA ARG A 57 -2.22 -28.21 29.60
C ARG A 57 -1.87 -29.21 28.50
N ALA A 58 -0.76 -29.01 27.81
CA ALA A 58 -0.26 -29.93 26.78
C ALA A 58 0.14 -31.28 27.39
N SER A 59 0.97 -31.25 28.45
CA SER A 59 1.44 -32.46 29.12
C SER A 59 0.29 -33.28 29.72
N MET A 60 -0.70 -32.63 30.34
CA MET A 60 -1.87 -33.32 30.90
C MET A 60 -2.77 -33.90 29.81
N ARG A 61 -2.94 -33.22 28.67
CA ARG A 61 -3.73 -33.72 27.54
C ARG A 61 -3.25 -35.09 27.07
N ASP A 62 -1.95 -35.29 26.98
CA ASP A 62 -1.35 -36.55 26.50
C ASP A 62 -1.46 -37.68 27.53
N LEU A 63 -1.58 -37.34 28.82
CA LEU A 63 -1.65 -38.30 29.92
C LEU A 63 -3.09 -38.68 30.30
N ILE A 64 -4.08 -37.84 30.02
CA ILE A 64 -5.50 -38.09 30.37
C ILE A 64 -6.02 -39.42 29.82
N GLN A 65 -5.50 -39.89 28.68
CA GLN A 65 -5.89 -41.20 28.11
C GLN A 65 -5.63 -42.41 29.03
N TYR A 66 -4.75 -42.25 30.03
CA TYR A 66 -4.42 -43.30 31.00
C TYR A 66 -5.31 -43.29 32.24
N LEU A 67 -6.21 -42.32 32.35
CA LEU A 67 -7.21 -42.25 33.41
C LEU A 67 -8.43 -43.09 33.04
N GLU A 68 -8.89 -43.88 34.00
CA GLU A 68 -10.14 -44.64 33.85
C GLU A 68 -11.32 -43.66 33.85
N SER A 69 -12.26 -43.85 32.92
CA SER A 69 -13.46 -43.02 32.80
C SER A 69 -14.48 -43.42 33.87
N GLU A 70 -14.16 -43.17 35.14
CA GLU A 70 -15.18 -43.16 36.18
C GLU A 70 -16.03 -41.89 36.06
N SER A 71 -17.29 -41.97 36.52
CA SER A 71 -18.24 -40.85 36.44
C SER A 71 -17.66 -39.60 37.11
N GLN A 72 -17.17 -38.67 36.30
CA GLN A 72 -16.66 -37.40 36.80
C GLN A 72 -17.82 -36.60 37.40
N GLU A 73 -17.69 -36.13 38.64
CA GLU A 73 -18.64 -35.17 39.21
C GLU A 73 -18.65 -33.91 38.33
N ILE A 74 -19.84 -33.42 38.00
CA ILE A 74 -19.99 -32.21 37.20
C ILE A 74 -19.59 -31.01 38.08
N VAL A 75 -18.38 -30.50 37.87
CA VAL A 75 -17.90 -29.27 38.53
C VAL A 75 -18.41 -28.07 37.74
N TYR A 76 -19.25 -27.25 38.38
CA TYR A 76 -19.69 -25.97 37.82
C TYR A 76 -18.70 -24.89 38.26
N THR A 77 -17.94 -24.33 37.31
CA THR A 77 -17.16 -23.11 37.51
C THR A 77 -17.97 -21.92 36.99
N THR A 78 -18.31 -20.99 37.89
CA THR A 78 -18.90 -19.70 37.51
C THR A 78 -17.79 -18.67 37.64
N PHE A 79 -17.43 -18.05 36.53
CA PHE A 79 -16.46 -16.95 36.51
C PHE A 79 -17.25 -15.66 36.27
N GLU A 80 -17.11 -14.70 37.16
CA GLU A 80 -17.54 -13.32 36.91
C GLU A 80 -16.33 -12.58 36.33
N ASP A 81 -16.44 -12.09 35.09
CA ASP A 81 -15.39 -11.28 34.48
C ASP A 81 -15.37 -9.90 35.15
N GLU A 82 -14.32 -9.59 35.90
CA GLU A 82 -14.03 -8.22 36.34
C GLU A 82 -13.32 -7.46 35.21
N LEU A 83 -14.06 -6.58 34.52
CA LEU A 83 -13.45 -5.64 33.59
C LEU A 83 -12.80 -4.51 34.40
N ASP A 84 -11.48 -4.40 34.32
CA ASP A 84 -10.74 -3.25 34.85
C ASP A 84 -11.10 -1.99 34.05
N MET A 85 -12.07 -1.24 34.57
CA MET A 85 -12.57 -0.02 33.95
C MET A 85 -11.55 1.12 33.98
N ASP A 86 -10.59 1.10 34.90
CA ASP A 86 -9.56 2.13 35.06
C ASP A 86 -8.38 1.92 34.08
N GLY A 87 -8.16 0.68 33.64
CA GLY A 87 -7.18 0.30 32.60
C GLY A 87 -7.65 0.51 31.16
N ILE A 88 -8.92 0.92 30.93
CA ILE A 88 -9.46 1.15 29.58
C ILE A 88 -8.97 2.49 29.05
N VAL A 89 -7.80 2.46 28.43
CA VAL A 89 -7.34 3.57 27.60
C VAL A 89 -8.06 3.48 26.26
N VAL A 90 -9.02 4.38 26.04
CA VAL A 90 -9.54 4.64 24.69
C VAL A 90 -8.38 5.19 23.86
N ARG A 91 -7.72 4.30 23.12
CA ARG A 91 -6.79 4.71 22.07
C ARG A 91 -7.66 5.14 20.91
N GLU A 92 -7.56 6.41 20.53
CA GLU A 92 -8.14 6.83 19.26
C GLU A 92 -7.58 5.91 18.16
N PRO A 93 -8.40 5.51 17.17
CA PRO A 93 -7.89 4.83 16.00
C PRO A 93 -6.73 5.68 15.45
N MET A 94 -5.56 5.08 15.21
CA MET A 94 -4.47 5.81 14.56
C MET A 94 -5.05 6.48 13.31
N GLN A 95 -4.88 7.80 13.17
CA GLN A 95 -5.44 8.59 12.07
C GLN A 95 -5.11 7.99 10.68
N GLY A 96 -4.05 7.19 10.57
CA GLY A 96 -3.70 6.44 9.36
C GLY A 96 -4.72 5.38 8.89
N TYR A 97 -5.64 4.91 9.74
CA TYR A 97 -6.69 3.95 9.33
C TYR A 97 -7.95 4.62 8.74
N LEU A 98 -8.10 5.94 8.87
CA LEU A 98 -9.24 6.66 8.30
C LEU A 98 -9.08 6.95 6.81
N ASN A 99 -7.85 6.87 6.27
CA ASN A 99 -7.56 7.01 4.85
C ASN A 99 -7.07 5.67 4.28
N LEU A 100 -8.02 4.78 3.97
CA LEU A 100 -7.76 3.55 3.20
C LEU A 100 -7.24 3.84 1.78
N GLN A 101 -7.40 5.08 1.29
CA GLN A 101 -6.88 5.50 -0.01
C GLN A 101 -5.39 5.81 0.08
N SER A 102 -4.61 5.27 -0.87
CA SER A 102 -3.19 5.61 -1.00
C SER A 102 -3.03 7.11 -1.24
N TYR A 103 -1.91 7.69 -0.80
CA TYR A 103 -1.59 9.10 -1.05
C TYR A 103 -1.74 9.44 -2.54
N LYS A 104 -1.20 8.57 -3.41
CA LYS A 104 -1.41 8.56 -4.86
C LYS A 104 -2.87 8.74 -5.27
N ASP A 105 -3.79 7.93 -4.74
CA ASP A 105 -5.22 8.01 -5.12
C ASP A 105 -5.84 9.36 -4.74
N ARG A 106 -5.46 9.91 -3.58
CA ARG A 106 -5.98 11.21 -3.12
C ARG A 106 -5.50 12.35 -4.02
N VAL A 107 -4.21 12.38 -4.34
CA VAL A 107 -3.61 13.41 -5.19
C VAL A 107 -4.20 13.33 -6.61
N GLU A 108 -4.28 12.12 -7.18
CA GLU A 108 -4.89 11.91 -8.50
C GLU A 108 -6.35 12.36 -8.54
N LYS A 109 -7.13 12.01 -7.52
CA LYS A 109 -8.53 12.42 -7.40
C LYS A 109 -8.64 13.94 -7.31
N TYR A 110 -7.83 14.58 -6.47
CA TYR A 110 -7.83 16.03 -6.31
C TYR A 110 -7.51 16.76 -7.63
N VAL A 111 -6.49 16.29 -8.35
CA VAL A 111 -6.11 16.86 -9.66
C VAL A 111 -7.23 16.68 -10.68
N ARG A 112 -7.90 15.52 -10.71
CA ARG A 112 -9.03 15.25 -11.62
C ARG A 112 -10.25 16.10 -11.30
N GLU A 113 -10.59 16.29 -10.03
CA GLU A 113 -11.72 17.13 -9.59
C GLU A 113 -11.48 18.61 -9.87
N ASN A 114 -10.23 19.06 -9.80
CA ASN A 114 -9.84 20.46 -10.01
C ASN A 114 -9.32 20.77 -11.42
N ARG A 115 -9.71 19.99 -12.45
CA ARG A 115 -9.29 20.22 -13.85
C ARG A 115 -9.55 21.64 -14.36
N HIS A 116 -10.57 22.31 -13.82
CA HIS A 116 -10.96 23.67 -14.22
C HIS A 116 -10.11 24.78 -13.58
N HIS A 117 -9.20 24.45 -12.66
CA HIS A 117 -8.27 25.41 -12.10
C HIS A 117 -7.36 25.98 -13.21
N LEU A 118 -7.14 27.29 -13.20
CA LEU A 118 -6.45 28.01 -14.29
C LEU A 118 -5.10 27.38 -14.68
N THR A 119 -4.25 27.09 -13.69
CA THR A 119 -2.92 26.49 -13.93
C THR A 119 -3.02 25.07 -14.48
N ILE A 120 -3.96 24.26 -13.98
CA ILE A 120 -4.16 22.88 -14.43
C ILE A 120 -4.70 22.88 -15.86
N ASP A 121 -5.68 23.73 -16.14
CA ASP A 121 -6.26 23.91 -17.48
C ASP A 121 -5.19 24.35 -18.48
N LYS A 122 -4.33 25.32 -18.14
CA LYS A 122 -3.17 25.71 -18.95
C LYS A 122 -2.23 24.55 -19.25
N LEU A 123 -1.88 23.76 -18.23
CA LEU A 123 -1.04 22.58 -18.39
C LEU A 123 -1.65 21.58 -19.38
N THR A 124 -2.96 21.31 -19.28
CA THR A 124 -3.65 20.40 -20.21
C THR A 124 -3.75 20.94 -21.63
N ARG A 125 -3.91 22.26 -21.81
CA ARG A 125 -4.00 22.92 -23.13
C ARG A 125 -2.66 23.25 -23.76
N ASN A 126 -1.56 22.71 -23.23
CA ASN A 126 -0.21 22.96 -23.71
C ASN A 126 0.22 24.44 -23.71
N LEU A 127 -0.29 25.24 -22.77
CA LEU A 127 0.07 26.65 -22.63
C LEU A 127 1.23 26.80 -21.63
N PRO A 128 2.14 27.77 -21.83
CA PRO A 128 3.22 28.04 -20.89
C PRO A 128 2.64 28.52 -19.55
N ILE A 129 3.30 28.12 -18.46
CA ILE A 129 2.96 28.49 -17.09
C ILE A 129 4.09 29.31 -16.46
N THR A 130 3.71 30.20 -15.53
CA THR A 130 4.68 31.01 -14.78
C THR A 130 5.00 30.39 -13.43
N GLU A 131 6.14 30.77 -12.85
CA GLU A 131 6.57 30.28 -11.52
C GLU A 131 5.52 30.57 -10.45
N ALA A 132 4.95 31.78 -10.43
CA ALA A 132 3.92 32.18 -9.48
C ALA A 132 2.64 31.33 -9.60
N GLU A 133 2.24 30.96 -10.83
CA GLU A 133 1.08 30.08 -11.06
C GLU A 133 1.34 28.66 -10.59
N LEU A 134 2.59 28.19 -10.68
CA LEU A 134 2.99 26.88 -10.19
C LEU A 134 3.05 26.87 -8.65
N SER A 135 3.63 27.89 -8.02
CA SER A 135 3.66 28.02 -6.55
C SER A 135 2.26 28.08 -5.95
N ALA A 136 1.34 28.84 -6.56
CA ALA A 136 -0.06 28.88 -6.12
C ALA A 136 -0.74 27.51 -6.24
N LEU A 137 -0.43 26.75 -7.30
CA LEU A 137 -0.94 25.40 -7.47
C LEU A 137 -0.34 24.44 -6.43
N GLU A 138 0.94 24.57 -6.09
CA GLU A 138 1.60 23.81 -5.02
C GLU A 138 0.93 24.03 -3.66
N GLU A 139 0.67 25.27 -3.26
CA GLU A 139 0.01 25.59 -1.99
C GLU A 139 -1.38 24.95 -1.87
N ILE A 140 -2.15 24.99 -2.96
CA ILE A 140 -3.51 24.44 -3.02
C ILE A 140 -3.48 22.90 -2.99
N LEU A 141 -2.57 22.27 -3.73
CA LEU A 141 -2.44 20.82 -3.76
C LEU A 141 -1.96 20.25 -2.42
N PHE A 142 -0.97 20.91 -1.78
CA PHE A 142 -0.30 20.36 -0.61
C PHE A 142 -0.90 20.77 0.75
N THR A 143 -2.17 21.19 0.76
CA THR A 143 -2.91 21.41 2.01
C THR A 143 -3.30 20.05 2.64
N GLU A 144 -3.35 19.96 3.98
CA GLU A 144 -3.67 18.72 4.72
C GLU A 144 -5.00 18.08 4.29
N ASP A 145 -5.98 18.91 3.89
CA ASP A 145 -7.30 18.46 3.43
C ASP A 145 -7.35 18.02 1.95
N ALA A 146 -6.33 18.37 1.15
CA ALA A 146 -6.33 18.18 -0.31
C ALA A 146 -5.59 16.91 -0.75
N ALA A 147 -4.26 16.91 -0.67
CA ALA A 147 -3.44 15.81 -1.20
C ALA A 147 -2.35 15.32 -0.22
N GLY A 148 -1.98 16.11 0.79
CA GLY A 148 -0.87 15.84 1.73
C GLY A 148 0.38 16.66 1.41
N SER A 149 1.57 16.31 1.92
CA SER A 149 2.76 17.17 1.81
C SER A 149 3.65 16.89 0.58
N ARG A 150 4.44 17.89 0.17
CA ARG A 150 5.40 17.77 -0.94
C ARG A 150 6.45 16.67 -0.70
N GLU A 151 6.87 16.48 0.55
CA GLU A 151 7.84 15.44 0.92
C GLU A 151 7.26 14.04 0.66
N GLN A 152 5.95 13.87 0.84
CA GLN A 152 5.29 12.60 0.59
C GLN A 152 5.15 12.32 -0.91
N LEU A 153 4.93 13.36 -1.73
CA LEU A 153 5.04 13.24 -3.19
C LEU A 153 6.44 12.77 -3.60
N GLN A 154 7.49 13.39 -3.07
CA GLN A 154 8.87 13.06 -3.41
C GLN A 154 9.24 11.64 -2.98
N LYS A 155 8.70 11.15 -1.86
CA LYS A 155 8.89 9.79 -1.40
C LYS A 155 8.24 8.74 -2.31
N GLU A 156 7.05 9.02 -2.85
CA GLU A 156 6.31 8.07 -3.68
C GLU A 156 6.67 8.14 -5.17
N TYR A 157 6.99 9.32 -5.69
CA TYR A 157 7.21 9.55 -7.12
C TYR A 157 8.64 10.00 -7.47
N GLY A 158 9.47 10.30 -6.47
CA GLY A 158 10.82 10.86 -6.68
C GLY A 158 10.81 12.36 -6.98
N GLU A 159 11.93 12.86 -7.47
CA GLU A 159 12.07 14.26 -7.90
C GLU A 159 11.42 14.47 -9.28
N VAL A 160 10.09 14.68 -9.29
CA VAL A 160 9.33 14.99 -10.50
C VAL A 160 8.78 16.41 -10.41
N PRO A 161 9.01 17.28 -11.43
CA PRO A 161 8.39 18.60 -11.48
C PRO A 161 6.86 18.52 -11.44
N LEU A 162 6.22 19.41 -10.66
CA LEU A 162 4.76 19.33 -10.45
C LEU A 162 3.96 19.42 -11.77
N GLY A 163 4.36 20.28 -12.71
CA GLY A 163 3.65 20.41 -13.98
C GLY A 163 3.68 19.13 -14.82
N ARG A 164 4.81 18.42 -14.85
CA ARG A 164 4.94 17.09 -15.48
C ARG A 164 4.09 16.05 -14.76
N PHE A 165 4.06 16.09 -13.43
CA PHE A 165 3.22 15.19 -12.64
C PHE A 165 1.73 15.37 -12.92
N VAL A 166 1.22 16.62 -12.94
CA VAL A 166 -0.19 16.91 -13.28
C VAL A 166 -0.53 16.39 -14.68
N ARG A 167 0.37 16.60 -15.65
CA ARG A 167 0.19 16.07 -17.02
C ARG A 167 0.22 14.54 -17.10
N SER A 168 0.98 13.87 -16.25
CA SER A 168 0.96 12.40 -16.19
C SER A 168 -0.37 11.81 -15.72
N ILE A 169 -1.17 12.61 -14.97
CA ILE A 169 -2.48 12.19 -14.44
C ILE A 169 -3.61 12.49 -15.44
N LEU A 170 -3.60 13.70 -16.03
CA LEU A 170 -4.69 14.20 -16.86
C LEU A 170 -4.46 13.99 -18.36
N GLY A 171 -3.21 13.83 -18.79
CA GLY A 171 -2.83 13.86 -20.19
C GLY A 171 -2.85 15.27 -20.79
N LEU A 172 -2.56 15.33 -22.09
CA LEU A 172 -2.67 16.55 -22.88
C LEU A 172 -4.03 16.61 -23.60
N ASP A 173 -4.57 17.80 -23.81
CA ASP A 173 -5.76 17.98 -24.62
C ASP A 173 -5.49 17.59 -26.08
N VAL A 174 -6.44 16.86 -26.69
CA VAL A 174 -6.30 16.36 -28.07
C VAL A 174 -6.13 17.51 -29.07
N GLN A 175 -6.89 18.59 -28.90
CA GLN A 175 -6.81 19.74 -29.80
C GLN A 175 -5.48 20.48 -29.62
N ALA A 176 -5.00 20.59 -28.38
CA ALA A 176 -3.69 21.19 -28.11
C ALA A 176 -2.54 20.37 -28.71
N ALA A 177 -2.62 19.04 -28.62
CA ALA A 177 -1.64 18.13 -29.22
C ALA A 177 -1.65 18.24 -30.75
N GLN A 178 -2.83 18.20 -31.38
CA GLN A 178 -2.97 18.35 -32.83
C GLN A 178 -2.48 19.72 -33.32
N ALA A 179 -2.83 20.79 -32.61
CA ALA A 179 -2.38 22.15 -32.94
C ALA A 179 -0.85 22.27 -32.90
N ALA A 180 -0.18 21.58 -31.97
CA ALA A 180 1.28 21.60 -31.88
C ALA A 180 1.98 20.96 -33.10
N PHE A 181 1.33 20.00 -33.75
CA PHE A 181 1.82 19.32 -34.96
C PHE A 181 1.22 19.87 -36.26
N ALA A 182 0.26 20.79 -36.20
CA ALA A 182 -0.48 21.28 -37.37
C ALA A 182 0.43 21.89 -38.44
N ASP A 183 1.35 22.78 -38.05
CA ASP A 183 2.29 23.42 -38.98
C ASP A 183 3.22 22.39 -39.64
N PHE A 184 3.65 21.38 -38.88
CA PHE A 184 4.50 20.31 -39.41
C PHE A 184 3.74 19.49 -40.45
N ILE A 185 2.54 19.03 -40.12
CA ILE A 185 1.68 18.23 -41.01
C ILE A 185 1.33 19.02 -42.29
N GLN A 186 1.10 20.33 -42.19
CA GLN A 186 0.77 21.17 -43.36
C GLN A 186 1.98 21.49 -44.24
N SER A 187 3.20 21.42 -43.72
CA SER A 187 4.42 21.81 -44.44
C SER A 187 4.88 20.83 -45.52
N GLY A 188 4.37 19.59 -45.52
CA GLY A 188 4.86 18.54 -46.40
C GLY A 188 3.80 17.51 -46.79
N ALA A 189 4.12 16.71 -47.80
CA ALA A 189 3.31 15.56 -48.20
C ALA A 189 3.86 14.30 -47.51
N PHE A 190 3.31 13.99 -46.33
CA PHE A 190 3.71 12.80 -45.56
C PHE A 190 3.06 11.52 -46.09
N THR A 191 3.78 10.40 -45.94
CA THR A 191 3.25 9.07 -46.25
C THR A 191 2.25 8.60 -45.19
N ALA A 192 1.48 7.55 -45.49
CA ALA A 192 0.52 6.99 -44.54
C ALA A 192 1.20 6.51 -43.23
N ASP A 193 2.40 5.95 -43.33
CA ASP A 193 3.17 5.45 -42.17
C ASP A 193 3.68 6.61 -41.31
N GLN A 194 4.18 7.68 -41.95
CA GLN A 194 4.59 8.91 -41.26
C GLN A 194 3.42 9.56 -40.52
N MET A 195 2.25 9.68 -41.16
CA MET A 195 1.04 10.21 -40.53
C MET A 195 0.61 9.36 -39.34
N ARG A 196 0.64 8.02 -39.48
CA ARG A 196 0.29 7.11 -38.38
C ARG A 196 1.27 7.24 -37.21
N PHE A 197 2.55 7.44 -37.47
CA PHE A 197 3.53 7.68 -36.41
C PHE A 197 3.23 8.97 -35.63
N ILE A 198 2.89 10.05 -36.34
CA ILE A 198 2.47 11.33 -35.71
C ILE A 198 1.20 11.12 -34.88
N ASP A 199 0.21 10.38 -35.39
CA ASP A 199 -1.01 10.04 -34.64
C ASP A 199 -0.70 9.22 -33.38
N THR A 200 0.28 8.30 -33.44
CA THR A 200 0.75 7.58 -32.25
C THR A 200 1.37 8.53 -31.22
N ILE A 201 2.16 9.52 -31.66
CA ILE A 201 2.71 10.56 -30.76
C ILE A 201 1.58 11.35 -30.10
N ILE A 202 0.61 11.84 -30.89
CA ILE A 202 -0.54 12.60 -30.38
C ILE A 202 -1.35 11.74 -29.39
N THR A 203 -1.61 10.48 -29.72
CA THR A 203 -2.32 9.53 -28.85
C THR A 203 -1.55 9.26 -27.56
N TYR A 204 -0.23 9.19 -27.62
CA TYR A 204 0.58 9.00 -26.44
C TYR A 204 0.58 10.26 -25.55
N LEU A 205 0.74 11.45 -26.13
CA LEU A 205 0.70 12.72 -25.40
C LEU A 205 -0.67 12.95 -24.72
N THR A 206 -1.75 12.59 -25.39
CA THR A 206 -3.10 12.74 -24.83
C THR A 206 -3.36 11.83 -23.64
N LYS A 207 -2.64 10.71 -23.53
CA LYS A 207 -2.75 9.79 -22.38
C LYS A 207 -1.72 10.09 -21.27
N ASN A 208 -0.47 10.35 -21.64
CA ASN A 208 0.66 10.44 -20.69
C ASN A 208 1.13 11.89 -20.44
N GLY A 209 0.68 12.85 -21.24
CA GLY A 209 0.94 14.28 -21.10
C GLY A 209 2.34 14.76 -21.51
N THR A 210 3.35 13.90 -21.44
CA THR A 210 4.74 14.18 -21.87
C THR A 210 5.34 12.94 -22.53
N ILE A 211 6.40 13.12 -23.34
CA ILE A 211 7.15 12.03 -23.98
C ILE A 211 8.64 12.23 -23.72
N ASN A 212 9.33 11.20 -23.23
CA ASN A 212 10.79 11.18 -23.28
C ASN A 212 11.22 10.81 -24.72
N LYS A 213 12.15 11.56 -25.31
CA LYS A 213 12.68 11.32 -26.66
C LYS A 213 13.21 9.91 -26.89
N GLU A 214 13.72 9.27 -25.84
CA GLU A 214 14.19 7.87 -25.88
C GLU A 214 13.06 6.88 -26.22
N MET A 215 11.82 7.20 -25.83
CA MET A 215 10.65 6.38 -26.15
C MET A 215 10.39 6.27 -27.65
N LEU A 216 10.88 7.20 -28.47
CA LEU A 216 10.68 7.14 -29.93
C LEU A 216 11.42 5.95 -30.59
N PHE A 217 12.22 5.22 -29.82
CA PHE A 217 12.93 4.00 -30.21
C PHE A 217 12.41 2.75 -29.47
N GLU A 218 11.30 2.87 -28.75
CA GLU A 218 10.67 1.78 -27.98
C GLU A 218 9.20 1.60 -28.40
N PRO A 219 8.56 0.46 -28.10
CA PRO A 219 7.12 0.29 -28.30
C PRO A 219 6.33 1.37 -27.53
N PRO A 220 5.26 1.96 -28.12
CA PRO A 220 4.58 1.62 -29.38
C PRO A 220 5.14 2.30 -30.63
N PHE A 221 6.26 3.03 -30.53
CA PHE A 221 6.82 3.79 -31.64
C PHE A 221 7.63 2.92 -32.61
N THR A 222 8.03 1.72 -32.18
CA THR A 222 8.67 0.72 -33.03
C THR A 222 7.70 -0.25 -33.69
N ASP A 223 6.39 -0.15 -33.46
CA ASP A 223 5.40 -1.11 -33.98
C ASP A 223 5.34 -1.17 -35.52
N GLN A 224 5.70 -0.06 -36.19
CA GLN A 224 5.73 0.04 -37.64
C GLN A 224 7.12 -0.25 -38.23
N SER A 225 8.18 0.06 -37.47
CA SER A 225 9.56 -0.13 -37.88
C SER A 225 10.44 -0.38 -36.66
N ASP A 226 11.27 -1.41 -36.71
CA ASP A 226 12.22 -1.76 -35.63
C ASP A 226 13.23 -0.63 -35.34
N GLN A 227 13.38 0.34 -36.26
CA GLN A 227 14.23 1.53 -36.09
C GLN A 227 13.46 2.76 -35.59
N GLY A 228 12.19 2.62 -35.21
CA GLY A 228 11.34 3.69 -34.69
C GLY A 228 11.24 4.87 -35.64
N ILE A 229 11.46 6.09 -35.11
CA ILE A 229 11.42 7.33 -35.90
C ILE A 229 12.38 7.32 -37.11
N MET A 230 13.57 6.71 -36.96
CA MET A 230 14.60 6.69 -38.01
C MET A 230 14.24 5.76 -39.17
N GLY A 231 13.38 4.76 -38.93
CA GLY A 231 12.90 3.87 -39.99
C GLY A 231 11.76 4.46 -40.81
N ILE A 232 11.06 5.46 -40.27
CA ILE A 232 9.85 6.05 -40.86
C ILE A 232 10.15 7.40 -41.53
N PHE A 233 11.08 8.17 -40.96
CA PHE A 233 11.49 9.47 -41.50
C PHE A 233 12.93 9.37 -42.02
N THR A 234 13.10 9.47 -43.34
CA THR A 234 14.40 9.35 -44.01
C THR A 234 15.19 10.66 -44.04
N THR A 235 14.52 11.79 -43.81
CA THR A 235 15.15 13.11 -43.82
C THR A 235 15.46 13.56 -42.39
N ASP A 236 16.73 13.81 -42.07
CA ASP A 236 17.14 14.28 -40.75
C ASP A 236 16.39 15.55 -40.30
N ALA A 237 16.07 16.44 -41.24
CA ALA A 237 15.32 17.66 -40.94
C ALA A 237 13.90 17.39 -40.39
N GLU A 238 13.24 16.32 -40.83
CA GLU A 238 11.90 15.93 -40.37
C GLU A 238 11.98 15.38 -38.94
N VAL A 239 12.94 14.49 -38.69
CA VAL A 239 13.22 13.93 -37.35
C VAL A 239 13.51 15.05 -36.35
N HIS A 240 14.40 15.97 -36.70
CA HIS A 240 14.73 17.11 -35.84
C HIS A 240 13.52 18.02 -35.59
N SER A 241 12.64 18.19 -36.56
CA SER A 241 11.43 19.00 -36.40
C SER A 241 10.45 18.37 -35.41
N ILE A 242 10.24 17.05 -35.49
CA ILE A 242 9.41 16.29 -34.55
C ILE A 242 9.97 16.39 -33.13
N ILE A 243 11.28 16.17 -32.96
CA ILE A 243 11.94 16.26 -31.66
C ILE A 243 11.78 17.67 -31.08
N ARG A 244 11.98 18.73 -31.87
CA ARG A 244 11.77 20.12 -31.43
C ARG A 244 10.34 20.40 -30.99
N ILE A 245 9.34 19.82 -31.67
CA ILE A 245 7.94 19.97 -31.27
C ILE A 245 7.70 19.29 -29.92
N ILE A 246 8.24 18.08 -29.73
CA ILE A 246 8.16 17.34 -28.46
C ILE A 246 8.86 18.12 -27.34
N ASP A 247 10.06 18.66 -27.58
CA ASP A 247 10.81 19.45 -26.61
C ASP A 247 10.02 20.69 -26.19
N ARG A 248 9.40 21.40 -27.14
CA ARG A 248 8.54 22.55 -26.85
C ARG A 248 7.31 22.18 -26.02
N ILE A 249 6.67 21.05 -26.34
CA ILE A 249 5.52 20.55 -25.56
C ILE A 249 5.97 20.22 -24.13
N ASN A 250 7.09 19.51 -23.97
CA ASN A 250 7.62 19.14 -22.66
C ASN A 250 8.04 20.37 -21.86
N ALA A 251 8.68 21.36 -22.48
CA ALA A 251 9.08 22.61 -21.83
C ALA A 251 7.86 23.40 -21.30
N ASN A 252 6.72 23.35 -21.99
CA ASN A 252 5.48 23.97 -21.48
C ASN A 252 4.89 23.26 -20.24
N ALA A 253 5.40 22.09 -19.86
CA ALA A 253 5.08 21.44 -18.59
C ALA A 253 5.99 21.91 -17.44
N GLU A 254 7.05 22.65 -17.77
CA GLU A 254 8.04 23.18 -16.84
C GLU A 254 7.87 24.71 -16.73
N VAL A 255 8.50 25.29 -15.72
CA VAL A 255 8.44 26.75 -15.50
C VAL A 255 9.21 27.44 -16.62
N ALA A 256 8.56 28.40 -17.28
CA ALA A 256 9.15 29.22 -18.35
C ALA A 256 10.11 30.29 -17.82
#